data_AF-A0A845S1E6-F1
#
_entry.id   AF-A0A845S1E6-F1
#
_cell.length_a   1.000
_cell.length_b   1.000
_cell.length_c   1.000
_cell.angle_alpha   90.00
_cell.angle_beta   90.00
_cell.angle_gamma   90.00
#
_symmetry.space_group_name_H-M   'P 1'
#
loop_
_entity.id
_entity.type
_entity.pdbx_description
1 polymer ?
#
loop_
_entity_poly.entity_id
_entity_poly.type
_entity_poly.pdbx_seq_one_letter_code
_entity_poly.pdbx_strand_id
1 'polypeptide(L)'
;MSNRVFRILFGLLVFSAVAMLTYYRETDVTPFNSDLFFWALLFGSIAAFIDGSLGMAYGVTGTAFLLGYGISPIKAVAYIHIAEIFVSGSSGLNHWKIGNVDTKLFKKLLIPGIIGAILGALVITKVKIAYLSIVISIYLLFMGIFLIAKAYAKIKLQIKQKNSVVLPLAVTGGFVDGAGGGGWGPVVATSLLGGKMMPRKV
;
A
#
# COMPACT_ATOMS: atom_id res chain seq x y z
N MET A 1 -8.42 -9.28 -19.63
CA MET A 1 -9.40 -8.17 -19.63
C MET A 1 -9.48 -7.59 -21.04
N SER A 2 -10.65 -7.14 -21.51
CA SER A 2 -10.75 -6.50 -22.84
C SER A 2 -9.99 -5.17 -22.88
N ASN A 3 -9.37 -4.85 -24.02
CA ASN A 3 -8.69 -3.57 -24.23
C ASN A 3 -9.60 -2.35 -24.00
N ARG A 4 -10.91 -2.47 -24.30
CA ARG A 4 -11.88 -1.40 -24.04
C ARG A 4 -12.04 -1.15 -22.54
N VAL A 5 -12.22 -2.23 -21.76
CA VAL A 5 -12.38 -2.15 -20.30
C VAL A 5 -11.11 -1.61 -19.64
N PHE A 6 -9.93 -2.06 -20.08
CA PHE A 6 -8.65 -1.52 -19.59
C PHE A 6 -8.56 0.00 -19.79
N ARG A 7 -8.83 0.50 -21.00
CA ARG A 7 -8.76 1.94 -21.30
C ARG A 7 -9.72 2.76 -20.45
N ILE A 8 -10.93 2.24 -20.20
CA ILE A 8 -11.91 2.90 -19.33
C ILE A 8 -11.40 2.97 -17.90
N LEU A 9 -10.98 1.84 -17.32
CA LEU A 9 -10.50 1.79 -15.94
C LEU A 9 -9.25 2.63 -15.73
N PHE A 10 -8.32 2.60 -16.68
CA PHE A 10 -7.12 3.42 -16.64
C PHE A 10 -7.45 4.91 -16.79
N GLY A 11 -8.37 5.27 -17.69
CA GLY A 11 -8.86 6.63 -17.83
C GLY A 11 -9.53 7.15 -16.56
N LEU A 12 -10.33 6.32 -15.89
CA LEU A 12 -10.94 6.64 -14.59
C LEU A 12 -9.89 6.85 -13.49
N LEU A 13 -8.85 6.03 -13.46
CA LEU A 13 -7.74 6.18 -12.50
C LEU A 13 -6.99 7.50 -12.70
N VAL A 14 -6.72 7.89 -13.95
CA VAL A 14 -6.09 9.17 -14.27
C VAL A 14 -7.02 10.34 -13.94
N PHE A 15 -8.29 10.24 -14.29
CA PHE A 15 -9.28 11.27 -13.97
C PHE A 15 -9.43 11.47 -12.44
N SER A 16 -9.49 10.38 -11.67
CA SER A 16 -9.55 10.45 -10.22
C SER A 16 -8.27 11.05 -9.63
N ALA A 17 -7.10 10.80 -10.23
CA ALA A 17 -5.86 11.45 -9.83
C ALA A 17 -5.93 12.97 -9.97
N VAL A 18 -6.37 13.45 -11.14
CA VAL A 18 -6.51 14.88 -11.40
C VAL A 18 -7.52 15.50 -10.45
N ALA A 19 -8.72 14.91 -10.32
CA ALA A 19 -9.77 15.40 -9.43
C ALA A 19 -9.32 15.45 -7.96
N MET A 20 -8.56 14.45 -7.53
CA MET A 20 -8.01 14.40 -6.18
C MET A 20 -6.95 15.47 -5.96
N LEU A 21 -6.00 15.64 -6.90
CA LEU A 21 -4.98 16.69 -6.82
C LEU A 21 -5.62 18.09 -6.80
N THR A 22 -6.66 18.32 -7.59
CA THR A 22 -7.39 19.61 -7.56
C THR A 22 -8.08 19.83 -6.22
N TYR A 23 -8.75 18.81 -5.67
CA TYR A 23 -9.41 18.90 -4.37
C TYR A 23 -8.42 19.18 -3.23
N TYR A 24 -7.29 18.47 -3.21
CA TYR A 24 -6.26 18.64 -2.18
C TYR A 24 -5.51 19.96 -2.29
N ARG A 25 -5.34 20.50 -3.50
CA ARG A 25 -4.75 21.83 -3.70
C ARG A 25 -5.58 22.93 -3.04
N GLU A 26 -6.90 22.75 -2.96
CA GLU A 26 -7.80 23.70 -2.30
C GLU A 26 -7.87 23.50 -0.78
N THR A 27 -7.57 22.30 -0.27
CA THR A 27 -7.72 21.96 1.16
C THR A 27 -6.40 21.95 1.96
N ASP A 28 -5.27 21.57 1.37
CA ASP A 28 -3.96 21.61 2.05
C ASP A 28 -3.24 22.91 1.68
N VAL A 29 -3.24 23.88 2.61
CA VAL A 29 -2.58 25.18 2.45
C VAL A 29 -1.05 25.11 2.53
N THR A 30 -0.44 23.91 2.50
CA THR A 30 1.01 23.76 2.46
C THR A 30 1.58 24.40 1.20
N PRO A 31 2.51 25.35 1.33
CA PRO A 31 3.17 25.93 0.17
C PRO A 31 3.96 24.85 -0.57
N PHE A 32 4.03 24.98 -1.89
CA PHE A 32 4.82 24.09 -2.72
C PHE A 32 6.29 24.18 -2.31
N ASN A 33 6.89 23.03 -2.02
CA ASN A 33 8.30 22.88 -1.69
C ASN A 33 8.98 22.10 -2.82
N SER A 34 9.83 22.77 -3.60
CA SER A 34 10.51 22.19 -4.75
C SER A 34 11.44 21.04 -4.35
N ASP A 35 12.16 21.19 -3.24
CA ASP A 35 13.15 20.22 -2.79
C ASP A 35 12.46 18.93 -2.37
N LEU A 36 11.40 19.06 -1.57
CA LEU A 36 10.56 17.94 -1.17
C LEU A 36 9.95 17.26 -2.40
N PHE A 37 9.48 18.03 -3.38
CA PHE A 37 8.89 17.49 -4.60
C PHE A 37 9.88 16.59 -5.36
N PHE A 38 11.10 17.06 -5.61
CA PHE A 38 12.09 16.28 -6.35
C PHE A 38 12.59 15.06 -5.57
N TRP A 39 12.78 15.19 -4.25
CA TRP A 39 13.13 14.05 -3.41
C TRP A 39 12.01 13.00 -3.34
N ALA A 40 10.76 13.44 -3.15
CA ALA A 40 9.61 12.56 -3.16
C ALA A 40 9.39 11.90 -4.52
N LEU A 41 9.65 12.61 -5.63
CA LEU A 41 9.61 12.05 -6.97
C LEU A 41 10.66 10.94 -7.14
N LEU A 42 11.90 11.18 -6.70
CA LEU A 42 12.98 10.21 -6.81
C LEU A 42 12.72 8.97 -5.94
N PHE A 43 12.56 9.15 -4.63
CA PHE A 43 12.34 8.05 -3.69
C PHE A 43 11.00 7.34 -3.92
N GLY A 44 9.96 8.09 -4.27
CA GLY A 44 8.66 7.55 -4.65
C GLY A 44 8.74 6.70 -5.92
N SER A 45 9.53 7.10 -6.92
CA SER A 45 9.76 6.29 -8.12
C SER A 45 10.51 4.99 -7.82
N ILE A 46 11.51 5.04 -6.94
CA ILE A 46 12.25 3.85 -6.49
C ILE A 46 11.30 2.91 -5.73
N ALA A 47 10.53 3.44 -4.78
CA ALA A 47 9.54 2.69 -4.03
C ALA A 47 8.49 2.05 -4.97
N ALA A 48 8.01 2.80 -5.97
CA ALA A 48 7.04 2.31 -6.97
C ALA A 48 7.62 1.19 -7.83
N PHE A 49 8.89 1.28 -8.21
CA PHE A 49 9.57 0.24 -8.96
C PHE A 49 9.73 -1.05 -8.14
N ILE A 50 10.12 -0.93 -6.87
CA ILE A 50 10.21 -2.06 -5.94
C ILE A 50 8.83 -2.69 -5.75
N ASP A 51 7.81 -1.87 -5.50
CA ASP A 51 6.44 -2.34 -5.28
C ASP A 51 5.83 -2.99 -6.51
N GLY A 52 6.01 -2.40 -7.69
CA GLY A 52 5.58 -2.98 -8.96
C GLY A 52 6.26 -4.32 -9.27
N SER A 53 7.49 -4.53 -8.78
CA SER A 53 8.25 -5.76 -9.01
C SER A 53 7.95 -6.86 -7.98
N LEU A 54 7.79 -6.49 -6.71
CA LEU A 54 7.65 -7.43 -5.58
C LEU A 54 6.22 -7.54 -5.03
N GLY A 55 5.34 -6.60 -5.38
CA GLY A 55 4.00 -6.47 -4.80
C GLY A 55 4.02 -6.03 -3.33
N MET A 56 5.10 -5.37 -2.89
CA MET A 56 5.29 -4.95 -1.52
C MET A 56 6.28 -3.79 -1.38
N ALA A 57 6.15 -3.06 -0.27
CA ALA A 57 7.08 -2.08 0.30
C ALA A 57 6.88 -0.60 -0.07
N TYR A 58 5.96 -0.22 -0.95
CA TYR A 58 5.67 1.21 -1.23
C TYR A 58 5.33 1.96 0.06
N GLY A 59 4.32 1.48 0.78
CA GLY A 59 3.85 2.07 2.03
C GLY A 59 4.95 2.30 3.07
N VAL A 60 5.67 1.23 3.42
CA VAL A 60 6.71 1.26 4.47
C VAL A 60 7.88 2.18 4.08
N THR A 61 8.38 2.07 2.84
CA THR A 61 9.55 2.84 2.39
C THR A 61 9.21 4.31 2.17
N GLY A 62 8.07 4.60 1.55
CA GLY A 62 7.59 5.95 1.30
C GLY A 62 7.26 6.68 2.60
N THR A 63 6.59 6.03 3.55
CA THR A 63 6.26 6.63 4.84
C THR A 63 7.53 6.90 5.65
N ALA A 64 8.49 5.95 5.66
CA ALA A 64 9.78 6.16 6.31
C ALA A 64 10.56 7.34 5.71
N PHE A 65 10.58 7.48 4.38
CA PHE A 65 11.20 8.63 3.71
C PHE A 65 10.54 9.96 4.14
N LEU A 66 9.21 10.07 4.06
CA LEU A 66 8.51 11.31 4.39
C LEU A 66 8.69 11.69 5.87
N LEU A 67 8.66 10.72 6.77
CA LEU A 67 8.96 10.94 8.19
C LEU A 67 10.41 11.40 8.40
N GLY A 68 11.36 10.77 7.71
CA GLY A 68 12.78 11.16 7.75
C GLY A 68 13.03 12.57 7.20
N TYR A 69 12.22 13.00 6.23
CA TYR A 69 12.22 14.38 5.72
C TYR A 69 11.58 15.39 6.70
N GLY A 70 10.89 14.91 7.76
CA GLY A 70 10.23 15.75 8.75
C GLY A 70 8.75 16.02 8.49
N ILE A 71 8.11 15.30 7.56
CA ILE A 71 6.66 15.36 7.36
C ILE A 71 5.97 14.72 8.57
N SER A 72 4.88 15.34 9.02
CA SER A 72 4.14 14.81 10.17
C SER A 72 3.58 13.42 9.87
N PRO A 73 3.48 12.52 10.86
CA PRO A 73 3.05 11.13 10.62
C PRO A 73 1.68 10.99 9.95
N ILE A 74 0.73 11.86 10.31
CA ILE A 74 -0.61 11.88 9.71
C ILE A 74 -0.51 12.21 8.22
N LYS A 75 0.27 13.24 7.86
CA LYS A 75 0.46 13.66 6.48
C LYS A 75 1.23 12.61 5.69
N ALA A 76 2.28 12.03 6.26
CA ALA A 76 3.05 10.97 5.62
C ALA A 76 2.17 9.76 5.24
N VAL A 77 1.41 9.21 6.21
CA VAL A 77 0.50 8.09 5.97
C VAL A 77 -0.58 8.44 4.93
N ALA A 78 -1.14 9.65 5.00
CA ALA A 78 -2.14 10.09 4.03
C ALA A 78 -1.55 10.19 2.62
N TYR A 79 -0.44 10.91 2.43
CA TYR A 79 0.19 11.11 1.12
C TYR A 79 0.60 9.79 0.47
N ILE A 80 1.09 8.83 1.27
CA ILE A 80 1.49 7.52 0.77
C ILE A 80 0.31 6.69 0.30
N HIS A 81 -0.78 6.59 1.07
CA HIS A 81 -1.99 5.90 0.59
C HIS A 81 -2.55 6.53 -0.68
N ILE A 82 -2.52 7.87 -0.79
CA ILE A 82 -2.95 8.57 -2.00
C ILE A 82 -2.09 8.15 -3.19
N ALA A 83 -0.77 8.18 -3.05
CA ALA A 83 0.14 7.79 -4.12
C ALA A 83 0.01 6.30 -4.49
N GLU A 84 -0.21 5.42 -3.51
CA GLU A 84 -0.34 3.97 -3.68
C GLU A 84 -1.59 3.58 -4.49
N ILE A 85 -2.69 4.34 -4.39
CA ILE A 85 -3.86 4.17 -5.27
C ILE A 85 -3.44 4.23 -6.75
N PHE A 86 -2.56 5.16 -7.10
CA PHE A 86 -2.15 5.36 -8.49
C PHE A 86 -1.02 4.40 -8.90
N VAL A 87 -0.01 4.24 -8.05
CA VAL A 87 1.13 3.35 -8.31
C VAL A 87 0.66 1.89 -8.38
N SER A 88 0.07 1.38 -7.31
CA SER A 88 -0.37 -0.01 -7.21
C SER A 88 -1.65 -0.24 -8.03
N GLY A 89 -2.51 0.77 -8.19
CA GLY A 89 -3.66 0.70 -9.11
C GLY A 89 -3.24 0.55 -10.57
N SER A 90 -2.27 1.35 -11.03
CA SER A 90 -1.70 1.25 -12.39
C SER A 90 -1.04 -0.11 -12.62
N SER A 91 -0.21 -0.56 -11.66
CA SER A 91 0.42 -1.89 -11.70
C SER A 91 -0.63 -3.01 -11.75
N GLY A 92 -1.62 -2.97 -10.86
CA GLY A 92 -2.71 -3.95 -10.78
C GLY A 92 -3.54 -4.04 -12.07
N LEU A 93 -3.86 -2.91 -12.70
CA LEU A 93 -4.56 -2.88 -13.99
C LEU A 93 -3.73 -3.54 -15.10
N ASN A 94 -2.42 -3.32 -15.13
CA ASN A 94 -1.51 -3.97 -16.09
C ASN A 94 -1.44 -5.48 -15.86
N HIS A 95 -1.28 -5.92 -14.60
CA HIS A 95 -1.34 -7.35 -14.25
C HIS A 95 -2.67 -7.98 -14.67
N TRP A 96 -3.79 -7.28 -14.51
CA TRP A 96 -5.09 -7.79 -14.96
C TRP A 96 -5.19 -7.87 -16.49
N LYS A 97 -4.62 -6.90 -17.21
CA LYS A 97 -4.59 -6.91 -18.68
C LYS A 97 -3.88 -8.15 -19.22
N ILE A 98 -2.73 -8.51 -18.64
CA ILE A 98 -1.92 -9.68 -19.06
C ILE A 98 -2.41 -11.02 -18.48
N GLY A 99 -3.52 -11.03 -17.73
CA GLY A 99 -4.13 -12.28 -17.22
C GLY A 99 -3.50 -12.82 -15.94
N ASN A 100 -2.75 -11.99 -15.22
CA ASN A 100 -2.10 -12.33 -13.96
C ASN A 100 -3.01 -12.18 -12.73
N VAL A 101 -4.26 -11.76 -12.87
CA VAL A 101 -5.16 -11.58 -11.72
C VAL A 101 -6.10 -12.78 -11.56
N ASP A 102 -6.04 -13.47 -10.41
CA ASP A 102 -7.09 -14.39 -9.99
C ASP A 102 -8.30 -13.60 -9.45
N THR A 103 -9.35 -13.50 -10.27
CA THR A 103 -10.55 -12.72 -9.94
C THR A 103 -11.34 -13.28 -8.76
N LYS A 104 -11.23 -14.58 -8.45
CA LYS A 104 -11.87 -15.18 -7.28
C LYS A 104 -11.14 -14.79 -6.01
N LEU A 105 -9.80 -14.81 -6.04
CA LEU A 105 -8.99 -14.36 -4.91
C LEU A 105 -9.15 -12.85 -4.69
N PHE A 106 -9.05 -12.05 -5.75
CA PHE A 106 -9.23 -10.60 -5.70
C PHE A 106 -10.54 -10.21 -5.01
N LYS A 107 -11.68 -10.80 -5.42
CA LYS A 107 -12.99 -10.52 -4.80
C LYS A 107 -13.05 -10.91 -3.32
N LYS A 108 -12.37 -11.99 -2.92
CA LYS A 108 -12.30 -12.44 -1.52
C LYS A 108 -11.44 -11.54 -0.65
N LEU A 109 -10.43 -10.88 -1.22
CA LEU A 109 -9.55 -9.95 -0.52
C LEU A 109 -10.14 -8.52 -0.47
N LEU A 110 -10.85 -8.11 -1.53
CA LEU A 110 -11.28 -6.73 -1.72
C LEU A 110 -12.17 -6.21 -0.59
N ILE A 111 -13.33 -6.83 -0.37
CA ILE A 111 -14.30 -6.33 0.62
C ILE A 111 -13.74 -6.39 2.04
N PRO A 112 -13.15 -7.51 2.49
CA PRO A 112 -12.61 -7.57 3.85
C PRO A 112 -11.39 -6.69 4.05
N GLY A 113 -10.57 -6.50 3.01
CA GLY A 113 -9.45 -5.56 3.02
C GLY A 113 -9.90 -4.12 3.22
N ILE A 114 -10.95 -3.69 2.49
CA ILE A 114 -11.56 -2.36 2.66
C ILE A 114 -12.08 -2.19 4.09
N ILE A 115 -12.80 -3.19 4.62
CA ILE A 115 -13.30 -3.16 6.00
C ILE A 115 -12.15 -3.02 6.99
N GLY A 116 -11.09 -3.82 6.83
CA GLY A 116 -9.88 -3.74 7.62
C GLY A 116 -9.27 -2.33 7.59
N ALA A 117 -9.04 -1.78 6.40
CA ALA A 117 -8.45 -0.46 6.21
C ALA A 117 -9.26 0.66 6.86
N ILE A 118 -10.59 0.64 6.71
CA ILE A 118 -11.48 1.59 7.37
C ILE A 118 -11.37 1.47 8.89
N LEU A 119 -11.39 0.25 9.44
CA LEU A 119 -11.24 0.03 10.88
C LEU A 119 -9.87 0.52 11.39
N GLY A 120 -8.79 0.25 10.64
CA GLY A 120 -7.44 0.73 10.95
C GLY A 120 -7.37 2.25 11.01
N ALA A 121 -7.91 2.92 9.98
CA ALA A 121 -8.00 4.37 9.92
C ALA A 121 -8.85 4.97 11.07
N LEU A 122 -9.99 4.36 11.39
CA LEU A 122 -10.85 4.80 12.51
C LEU A 122 -10.21 4.60 13.88
N VAL A 123 -9.37 3.59 14.05
CA VAL A 123 -8.64 3.37 15.31
C VAL A 123 -7.48 4.35 15.43
N ILE A 124 -6.66 4.51 14.38
CA ILE A 124 -5.47 5.36 14.45
C ILE A 124 -5.83 6.83 14.64
N THR A 125 -6.95 7.28 14.06
CA THR A 125 -7.46 8.65 14.22
C THR A 125 -7.93 8.97 15.64
N LYS A 126 -8.20 7.97 16.48
CA LYS A 126 -8.53 8.16 17.91
C LYS A 126 -7.29 8.23 18.81
N VAL A 127 -6.11 7.88 18.30
CA VAL A 127 -4.85 7.96 19.05
C VAL A 127 -4.41 9.43 19.13
N LYS A 128 -4.05 9.89 20.34
CA LYS A 128 -3.55 11.27 20.51
C LYS A 128 -2.29 11.49 19.67
N ILE A 129 -2.24 12.65 19.00
CA ILE A 129 -1.17 13.03 18.06
C ILE A 129 0.24 12.87 18.68
N ALA A 130 0.40 13.19 19.97
CA ALA A 130 1.68 13.08 20.68
C ALA A 130 2.24 11.64 20.70
N TYR A 131 1.39 10.62 20.76
CA TYR A 131 1.81 9.22 20.74
C TYR A 131 1.87 8.65 19.33
N LEU A 132 1.20 9.28 18.37
CA LEU A 132 1.08 8.77 17.01
C LEU A 132 2.43 8.66 16.29
N SER A 133 3.31 9.65 16.47
CA SER A 133 4.67 9.63 15.92
C SER A 133 5.48 8.44 16.44
N ILE A 134 5.41 8.18 17.75
CA ILE A 134 6.11 7.06 18.38
C ILE A 134 5.56 5.73 17.88
N VAL A 135 4.23 5.57 17.84
CA VAL A 135 3.57 4.33 17.40
C VAL A 135 3.92 4.00 15.95
N ILE A 136 3.81 4.97 15.03
CA ILE A 136 4.14 4.77 13.61
C ILE A 136 5.64 4.51 13.42
N SER A 137 6.51 5.19 14.17
CA SER A 137 7.96 4.97 14.07
C SER A 137 8.37 3.58 14.53
N ILE A 138 7.83 3.11 15.66
CA ILE A 138 8.05 1.74 16.15
C ILE A 138 7.54 0.72 15.13
N TYR A 139 6.35 0.97 14.58
CA TYR A 139 5.77 0.12 13.54
C TYR A 139 6.70 0.04 12.31
N LEU A 140 7.10 1.18 11.75
CA LEU A 140 7.96 1.20 10.56
C LEU A 140 9.34 0.57 10.82
N LEU A 141 9.90 0.77 12.01
CA LEU A 141 11.15 0.13 12.40
C LEU A 141 11.00 -1.40 12.42
N PHE A 142 9.94 -1.90 13.07
CA PHE A 142 9.63 -3.32 13.09
C PHE A 142 9.44 -3.88 11.68
N MET A 143 8.70 -3.17 10.82
CA MET A 143 8.45 -3.58 9.44
C MET A 143 9.73 -3.56 8.60
N GLY A 144 10.59 -2.57 8.77
CA GLY A 144 11.90 -2.50 8.12
C GLY A 144 12.78 -3.68 8.50
N ILE A 145 12.88 -3.99 9.81
CA ILE A 145 13.61 -5.16 10.31
C ILE A 145 13.03 -6.45 9.74
N PHE A 146 11.70 -6.59 9.74
CA PHE A 146 11.02 -7.76 9.19
C PHE A 146 11.33 -7.95 7.69
N LEU A 147 11.30 -6.87 6.90
CA LEU A 147 11.61 -6.91 5.47
C LEU A 147 13.06 -7.32 5.21
N ILE A 148 14.01 -6.74 5.95
CA ILE A 148 15.44 -7.09 5.85
C ILE A 148 15.65 -8.56 6.26
N ALA A 149 15.14 -8.97 7.42
CA ALA A 149 15.27 -10.34 7.91
C ALA A 149 14.70 -11.34 6.90
N LYS A 150 13.54 -11.04 6.31
CA LYS A 150 12.92 -11.89 5.28
C LYS A 150 13.80 -12.00 4.03
N ALA A 151 14.41 -10.90 3.57
CA ALA A 151 15.29 -10.90 2.41
C ALA A 151 16.51 -11.82 2.60
N TYR A 152 17.12 -11.80 3.80
CA TYR A 152 18.31 -12.60 4.10
C TYR A 152 18.00 -14.05 4.51
N ALA A 153 16.99 -14.28 5.36
CA ALA A 153 16.75 -15.58 5.97
C ALA A 153 15.90 -16.54 5.11
N LYS A 154 15.55 -16.18 3.87
CA LYS A 154 14.65 -16.97 2.97
C LYS A 154 13.39 -17.47 3.71
N ILE A 155 12.84 -16.67 4.63
CA ILE A 155 11.73 -17.07 5.48
C ILE A 155 10.53 -17.41 4.58
N LYS A 156 10.18 -18.70 4.52
CA LYS A 156 8.98 -19.18 3.83
C LYS A 156 7.81 -19.15 4.80
N LEU A 157 7.09 -18.04 4.87
CA LEU A 157 5.78 -18.00 5.54
C LEU A 157 4.77 -18.81 4.72
N GLN A 158 4.73 -20.13 4.96
CA GLN A 158 3.81 -21.02 4.25
C GLN A 158 2.43 -21.03 4.91
N ILE A 159 1.60 -20.02 4.61
CA ILE A 159 0.20 -20.09 5.02
C ILE A 159 -0.58 -20.93 3.98
N LYS A 160 -1.01 -22.14 4.39
CA LYS A 160 -1.91 -22.97 3.58
C LYS A 160 -3.19 -22.19 3.29
N GLN A 161 -3.49 -22.01 2.01
CA GLN A 161 -4.69 -21.33 1.57
C GLN A 161 -5.94 -22.20 1.75
N LYS A 162 -6.45 -22.23 2.97
CA LYS A 162 -7.85 -22.55 3.22
C LYS A 162 -8.64 -21.24 3.10
N ASN A 163 -9.82 -21.27 2.49
CA ASN A 163 -10.70 -20.10 2.40
C ASN A 163 -10.89 -19.39 3.76
N SER A 164 -10.78 -20.12 4.87
CA SER A 164 -10.89 -19.59 6.23
C SER A 164 -9.75 -18.65 6.65
N VAL A 165 -8.60 -18.66 5.96
CA VAL A 165 -7.43 -17.85 6.35
C VAL A 165 -7.29 -16.59 5.49
N VAL A 166 -7.83 -16.60 4.27
CA VAL A 166 -7.80 -15.45 3.34
C VAL A 166 -8.58 -14.25 3.90
N LEU A 167 -9.73 -14.52 4.53
CA LEU A 167 -10.58 -13.48 5.10
C LEU A 167 -9.91 -12.74 6.28
N PRO A 168 -9.45 -13.44 7.35
CA PRO A 168 -8.71 -12.80 8.43
C PRO A 168 -7.48 -12.06 7.92
N LEU A 169 -6.75 -12.64 6.96
CA LEU A 169 -5.55 -12.03 6.38
C LEU A 169 -5.84 -10.70 5.69
N ALA A 170 -6.91 -10.62 4.90
CA ALA A 170 -7.32 -9.39 4.25
C ALA A 170 -7.73 -8.32 5.26
N VAL A 171 -8.49 -8.70 6.30
CA VAL A 171 -8.92 -7.77 7.36
C VAL A 171 -7.72 -7.25 8.14
N THR A 172 -6.82 -8.12 8.60
CA THR A 172 -5.63 -7.72 9.36
C THR A 172 -4.66 -6.93 8.52
N GLY A 173 -4.44 -7.36 7.27
CA GLY A 173 -3.61 -6.65 6.31
C GLY A 173 -4.12 -5.24 6.05
N GLY A 174 -5.41 -5.10 5.72
CA GLY A 174 -6.05 -3.80 5.53
C GLY A 174 -5.99 -2.94 6.79
N PHE A 175 -6.26 -3.52 7.97
CA PHE A 175 -6.20 -2.78 9.24
C PHE A 175 -4.83 -2.20 9.52
N VAL A 176 -3.79 -3.01 9.41
CA VAL A 176 -2.42 -2.59 9.65
C VAL A 176 -1.98 -1.56 8.61
N ASP A 177 -2.37 -1.75 7.35
CA ASP A 177 -2.11 -0.81 6.26
C ASP A 177 -2.75 0.55 6.52
N GLY A 178 -4.08 0.58 6.73
CA GLY A 178 -4.84 1.80 6.98
C GLY A 178 -4.43 2.54 8.26
N ALA A 179 -3.94 1.83 9.27
CA ALA A 179 -3.41 2.45 10.49
C ALA A 179 -1.97 2.96 10.34
N GLY A 180 -1.10 2.24 9.63
CA GLY A 180 0.35 2.45 9.65
C GLY A 180 0.94 3.07 8.38
N GLY A 181 0.19 3.19 7.29
CA GLY A 181 0.67 3.69 6.00
C GLY A 181 1.52 2.69 5.22
N GLY A 182 1.35 1.39 5.50
CA GLY A 182 2.04 0.35 4.75
C GLY A 182 2.16 -0.95 5.53
N GLY A 183 1.30 -1.93 5.23
CA GLY A 183 1.20 -3.23 5.88
C GLY A 183 0.62 -4.34 4.98
N TRP A 184 -0.05 -3.97 3.88
CA TRP A 184 -0.66 -4.93 2.96
C TRP A 184 0.36 -5.90 2.37
N GLY A 185 1.46 -5.39 1.80
CA GLY A 185 2.51 -6.21 1.21
C GLY A 185 3.10 -7.22 2.21
N PRO A 186 3.66 -6.77 3.35
CA PRO A 186 4.26 -7.62 4.37
C PRO A 186 3.29 -8.64 5.00
N VAL A 187 2.02 -8.29 5.21
CA VAL A 187 1.04 -9.19 5.84
C VAL A 187 0.40 -10.09 4.79
N VAL A 188 -0.25 -9.52 3.78
CA VAL A 188 -1.08 -10.23 2.80
C VAL A 188 -0.22 -10.82 1.69
N ALA A 189 0.53 -9.99 0.96
CA ALA A 189 1.25 -10.45 -0.23
C ALA A 189 2.29 -11.53 0.12
N THR A 190 3.03 -11.37 1.23
CA THR A 190 4.02 -12.37 1.66
C THR A 190 3.38 -13.71 2.04
N SER A 191 2.23 -13.67 2.72
CA SER A 191 1.51 -14.87 3.15
C SER A 191 0.92 -15.63 1.97
N LEU A 192 0.46 -14.91 0.93
CA LEU A 192 -0.08 -15.51 -0.29
C LEU A 192 1.04 -16.08 -1.18
N LEU A 193 2.15 -15.34 -1.35
CA LEU A 193 3.33 -15.76 -2.13
C LEU A 193 4.06 -16.96 -1.50
N GLY A 194 4.03 -17.11 -0.17
CA GLY A 194 4.57 -18.28 0.51
C GLY A 194 3.72 -19.55 0.35
N GLY A 195 2.50 -19.44 -0.21
CA GLY A 195 1.62 -20.56 -0.52
C GLY A 195 1.98 -21.30 -1.83
N LYS A 196 1.13 -22.24 -2.24
CA LYS A 196 1.30 -23.02 -3.50
C LYS A 196 0.86 -22.28 -4.78
N MET A 197 0.66 -20.97 -4.71
CA MET A 197 0.12 -20.22 -5.84
C MET A 197 1.21 -19.95 -6.88
N MET A 198 0.84 -19.83 -8.16
CA MET A 198 1.79 -19.34 -9.17
C MET A 198 2.15 -17.90 -8.79
N PRO A 199 3.43 -17.53 -8.62
CA PRO A 199 3.81 -16.19 -8.15
C PRO A 199 3.21 -15.04 -8.97
N ARG A 200 3.02 -15.26 -10.27
CA ARG A 200 2.40 -14.29 -11.19
C ARG A 200 0.89 -14.11 -11.01
N LYS A 201 0.22 -14.93 -10.20
CA LYS A 201 -1.24 -14.93 -10.01
C LYS A 201 -1.72 -14.39 -8.66
N VAL A 202 -0.76 -14.00 -7.81
CA VAL A 202 -0.99 -13.45 -6.47
C VAL A 202 -1.25 -11.96 -6.56
#